data_AF-A0A961X1F3-F1
#
_entry.id   AF-A0A961X1F3-F1
#
_cell.length_a   1.000
_cell.length_b   1.000
_cell.length_c   1.000
_cell.angle_alpha   90.00
_cell.angle_beta   90.00
_cell.angle_gamma   90.00
#
_symmetry.space_group_name_H-M   'P 1'
#
loop_
_entity.id
_entity.type
_entity.pdbx_description
1 polymer ?
#
loop_
_entity_poly.entity_id
_entity_poly.type
_entity_poly.pdbx_seq_one_letter_code
_entity_poly.pdbx_strand_id
1 'polypeptide(L)'
;MSVATASRALSNPDLVAEDTRKSVLDAAASCGYRVNLLARSLRKRRTDTLLVLIPEINNEFYPEIITSMEHRAHAEGFAMILGLTENQLEREHSYFELLGAQRADGL
;
A
#
# COMPACT_ATOMS: atom_id res chain seq x y z
N MET A 1 12.53 18.96 -19.88
CA MET A 1 11.42 18.24 -19.20
C MET A 1 11.19 18.90 -17.85
N SER A 2 9.95 19.22 -17.46
CA SER A 2 9.68 19.91 -16.18
C SER A 2 9.52 18.92 -15.02
N VAL A 3 9.73 19.39 -13.78
CA VAL A 3 9.46 18.61 -12.56
C VAL A 3 8.00 18.15 -12.51
N ALA A 4 7.06 18.97 -12.98
CA ALA A 4 5.64 18.63 -13.06
C ALA A 4 5.36 17.50 -14.07
N THR A 5 6.08 17.48 -15.19
CA THR A 5 5.98 16.42 -16.22
C THR A 5 6.53 15.09 -15.71
N ALA A 6 7.69 15.11 -15.04
CA ALA A 6 8.26 13.92 -14.41
C ALA A 6 7.36 13.38 -13.28
N SER A 7 6.82 14.26 -12.43
CA SER A 7 5.86 13.89 -11.39
C SER A 7 4.58 13.26 -11.97
N ARG A 8 4.04 13.80 -13.06
CA ARG A 8 2.86 13.24 -13.75
C ARG A 8 3.16 11.90 -14.39
N ALA A 9 4.28 11.74 -15.09
CA ALA A 9 4.67 10.47 -15.68
C ALA A 9 4.82 9.34 -14.63
N LEU A 10 5.21 9.67 -13.40
CA LEU A 10 5.32 8.73 -12.27
C LEU A 10 4.01 8.52 -11.50
N SER A 11 3.08 9.49 -11.51
CA SER A 11 1.89 9.48 -10.65
C SER A 11 0.58 9.22 -11.39
N ASN A 12 0.45 9.69 -12.63
CA ASN A 12 -0.68 9.54 -13.55
C ASN A 12 -0.14 9.33 -14.97
N PRO A 13 0.38 8.14 -15.27
CA PRO A 13 1.06 7.84 -16.54
C PRO A 13 0.19 8.10 -17.77
N ASP A 14 -1.14 7.94 -17.67
CA ASP A 14 -2.09 8.10 -18.78
C ASP A 14 -2.24 9.56 -19.27
N LEU A 15 -1.76 10.54 -18.50
CA LEU A 15 -1.79 11.96 -18.85
C LEU A 15 -0.52 12.42 -19.61
N VAL A 16 0.40 11.50 -19.91
CA VAL A 16 1.69 11.79 -20.54
C VAL A 16 1.89 10.88 -21.74
N ALA A 17 2.41 11.43 -22.84
CA ALA A 17 2.74 10.65 -24.03
C ALA A 17 3.72 9.50 -23.68
N GLU A 18 3.48 8.32 -24.27
CA GLU A 18 4.26 7.10 -24.08
C GLU A 18 5.79 7.32 -24.16
N ASP A 19 6.26 8.02 -25.19
CA ASP A 19 7.70 8.30 -25.38
C ASP A 19 8.30 9.12 -24.23
N THR A 20 7.53 10.09 -23.72
CA THR A 20 7.96 10.94 -22.61
C THR A 20 7.92 10.16 -21.30
N ARG A 21 6.89 9.33 -21.09
CA ARG A 21 6.77 8.44 -19.94
C ARG A 21 7.94 7.47 -19.86
N LYS A 22 8.29 6.81 -20.98
CA LYS A 22 9.43 5.89 -21.06
C LYS A 22 10.74 6.59 -20.70
N SER A 23 10.99 7.76 -21.28
CA SER A 23 12.18 8.56 -20.98
C SER A 23 12.29 8.94 -19.50
N VAL A 24 11.17 9.25 -18.83
CA VAL A 24 11.16 9.53 -17.39
C VAL A 24 11.46 8.29 -16.55
N LEU A 25 10.88 7.15 -16.91
CA LEU A 25 11.07 5.88 -16.18
C LEU A 25 12.52 5.39 -16.28
N ASP A 26 13.12 5.49 -17.47
CA ASP A 26 14.53 5.11 -17.69
C ASP A 26 15.49 6.02 -16.91
N ALA A 27 15.20 7.32 -16.87
CA ALA A 27 15.97 8.28 -16.06
C ALA A 27 15.78 8.05 -14.55
N ALA A 28 14.57 7.72 -14.09
CA ALA A 28 14.30 7.41 -12.69
C ALA A 28 15.03 6.13 -12.25
N ALA A 29 15.01 5.08 -13.09
CA ALA A 29 15.68 3.82 -12.83
C ALA A 29 17.21 3.97 -12.76
N SER A 30 17.80 4.71 -13.71
CA SER A 30 19.26 4.96 -13.74
C SER A 30 19.77 5.77 -12.54
N CYS A 31 18.93 6.64 -11.96
CA CYS A 31 19.24 7.40 -10.76
C CYS A 31 18.92 6.66 -9.44
N GLY A 32 18.40 5.42 -9.50
CA GLY A 32 17.96 4.68 -8.31
C GLY A 32 16.76 5.29 -7.59
N TYR A 33 15.97 6.13 -8.29
CA TYR A 33 14.81 6.79 -7.70
C TYR A 33 13.71 5.76 -7.41
N ARG A 34 13.34 5.64 -6.13
CA ARG A 34 12.19 4.85 -5.69
C ARG A 34 11.06 5.79 -5.30
N VAL A 35 9.87 5.55 -5.83
CA VAL A 35 8.68 6.30 -5.45
C VAL A 35 8.45 6.14 -3.95
N ASN A 36 8.49 7.26 -3.23
CA ASN A 36 8.19 7.27 -1.80
C ASN A 36 6.67 7.13 -1.60
N LEU A 37 6.24 5.92 -1.24
CA LEU A 37 4.83 5.60 -1.02
C LEU A 37 4.22 6.40 0.15
N LEU A 38 5.01 6.77 1.17
CA LEU A 38 4.56 7.64 2.27
C LEU A 38 4.27 9.07 1.80
N ALA A 39 5.12 9.62 0.91
CA ALA A 39 4.87 10.93 0.33
C ALA A 39 3.62 10.93 -0.58
N ARG A 40 3.36 9.80 -1.26
CA ARG A 40 2.16 9.58 -2.08
C ARG A 40 0.91 9.46 -1.22
N SER A 41 0.96 8.74 -0.09
CA SER A 41 -0.18 8.59 0.82
C SER A 41 -0.53 9.88 1.55
N LEU A 42 0.47 10.68 1.97
CA LEU A 42 0.27 12.00 2.57
C LEU A 42 -0.48 12.95 1.64
N ARG A 43 -0.15 12.94 0.34
CA ARG A 43 -0.82 13.78 -0.67
C ARG A 43 -2.24 13.30 -0.99
N LYS A 44 -2.48 11.98 -0.97
CA LYS A 44 -3.82 11.38 -1.18
C LYS A 44 -4.69 11.35 0.09
N ARG A 45 -4.11 11.61 1.27
CA ARG A 45 -4.74 11.37 2.59
C ARG A 45 -5.27 9.94 2.75
N ARG A 46 -4.64 8.98 2.07
CA ARG A 46 -5.00 7.57 2.06
C ARG A 46 -3.74 6.73 1.89
N THR A 47 -3.55 5.73 2.75
CA THR A 47 -2.40 4.82 2.82
C THR A 47 -2.46 3.66 1.82
N ASP A 48 -3.61 3.46 1.18
CA ASP A 48 -3.93 2.30 0.35
C ASP A 48 -3.58 0.99 1.08
N THR A 49 -3.84 0.90 2.39
CA THR A 49 -3.46 -0.24 3.23
C THR A 49 -4.65 -0.77 4.05
N LEU A 50 -4.83 -2.09 4.08
CA LEU A 50 -5.85 -2.82 4.83
C LEU A 50 -5.21 -3.54 6.02
N LEU A 51 -5.80 -3.43 7.21
CA LEU A 51 -5.39 -4.17 8.39
C LEU A 51 -6.37 -5.33 8.64
N VAL A 52 -5.88 -6.56 8.59
CA VAL A 52 -6.68 -7.77 8.84
C VAL A 52 -6.28 -8.36 10.19
N LEU A 53 -7.25 -8.53 11.08
CA LEU A 53 -7.04 -9.09 12.41
C LEU A 53 -7.53 -10.54 12.47
N ILE A 54 -6.65 -11.43 12.91
CA ILE A 54 -6.95 -12.84 13.14
C ILE A 54 -6.54 -13.24 14.55
N PRO A 55 -7.24 -14.20 15.18
CA PRO A 55 -6.89 -14.66 16.52
C PRO A 55 -5.58 -15.46 16.55
N GLU A 56 -5.35 -16.33 15.56
CA GLU A 56 -4.18 -17.20 15.51
C GLU A 56 -3.90 -17.64 14.06
N ILE A 57 -2.63 -17.89 13.72
CA ILE A 57 -2.23 -18.33 12.37
C ILE A 57 -2.21 -19.86 12.20
N ASN A 58 -2.25 -20.61 13.31
CA ASN A 58 -2.12 -22.06 13.30
C ASN A 58 -3.44 -22.80 13.01
N ASN A 59 -4.52 -22.06 12.77
CA ASN A 59 -5.80 -22.64 12.38
C ASN A 59 -5.82 -22.86 10.86
N GLU A 60 -6.09 -24.09 10.44
CA GLU A 60 -6.09 -24.51 9.03
C GLU A 60 -7.09 -23.74 8.14
N PHE A 61 -8.06 -23.04 8.73
CA PHE A 61 -9.08 -22.27 8.01
C PHE A 61 -8.59 -20.92 7.48
N TYR A 62 -7.69 -20.23 8.19
CA TYR A 62 -7.31 -18.85 7.84
C TYR A 62 -6.38 -18.70 6.63
N PRO A 63 -5.41 -19.60 6.36
CA PRO A 63 -4.46 -19.40 5.27
C PRO A 63 -5.12 -19.21 3.89
N GLU A 64 -6.14 -19.99 3.57
CA GLU A 64 -6.85 -19.89 2.28
C GLU A 64 -7.59 -18.56 2.14
N ILE A 65 -8.24 -18.12 3.22
CA ILE A 65 -8.98 -16.85 3.27
C ILE A 65 -8.02 -15.67 3.15
N ILE A 66 -6.93 -15.66 3.92
CA ILE A 66 -5.92 -14.60 3.90
C ILE A 66 -5.30 -14.50 2.51
N THR A 67 -4.97 -15.63 1.89
CA THR A 67 -4.41 -15.66 0.53
C THR A 67 -5.38 -15.07 -0.49
N SER A 68 -6.66 -15.44 -0.39
CA SER A 68 -7.71 -14.91 -1.28
C SER A 68 -7.93 -13.41 -1.08
N MET A 69 -7.89 -12.94 0.17
CA MET A 69 -7.99 -11.53 0.51
C MET A 69 -6.77 -10.74 0.00
N GLU A 70 -5.56 -11.27 0.19
CA GLU A 70 -4.32 -10.66 -0.30
C GLU A 70 -4.36 -10.47 -1.80
N HIS A 71 -4.68 -11.53 -2.56
CA HIS A 71 -4.76 -11.44 -4.01
C HIS A 71 -5.76 -10.38 -4.48
N ARG A 72 -6.91 -10.27 -3.80
CA ARG A 72 -7.91 -9.26 -4.16
C ARG A 72 -7.46 -7.85 -3.79
N ALA A 73 -6.91 -7.66 -2.60
CA ALA A 73 -6.37 -6.38 -2.15
C ALA A 73 -5.26 -5.90 -3.09
N HIS A 74 -4.35 -6.81 -3.45
CA HIS A 74 -3.25 -6.56 -4.36
C HIS A 74 -3.74 -6.14 -5.75
N ALA A 75 -4.74 -6.83 -6.31
CA ALA A 75 -5.34 -6.50 -7.59
C ALA A 75 -5.97 -5.10 -7.61
N GLU A 76 -6.50 -4.64 -6.48
CA GLU A 76 -7.11 -3.32 -6.30
C GLU A 76 -6.06 -2.25 -5.87
N GLY A 77 -4.78 -2.61 -5.76
CA GLY A 77 -3.68 -1.72 -5.43
C GLY A 77 -3.53 -1.40 -3.94
N PHE A 78 -4.12 -2.22 -3.07
CA PHE A 78 -3.98 -2.12 -1.62
C PHE A 78 -2.85 -3.02 -1.11
N ALA A 79 -2.12 -2.54 -0.10
CA ALA A 79 -1.27 -3.37 0.74
C ALA A 79 -2.10 -3.99 1.87
N MET A 80 -1.70 -5.19 2.34
CA MET A 80 -2.36 -5.85 3.46
C MET A 80 -1.37 -6.03 4.62
N ILE A 81 -1.80 -5.71 5.84
CA ILE A 81 -1.09 -5.95 7.10
C ILE A 81 -1.92 -6.96 7.90
N LEU A 82 -1.28 -8.04 8.34
CA LEU A 82 -1.91 -9.04 9.19
C LEU A 82 -1.53 -8.81 10.66
N GLY A 83 -2.52 -8.74 11.54
CA GLY A 83 -2.36 -8.63 12.99
C GLY A 83 -2.91 -9.86 13.72
N LEU A 84 -2.16 -10.34 14.70
CA LEU A 84 -2.50 -11.50 15.52
C LEU A 84 -3.00 -11.05 16.88
N THR A 85 -4.30 -11.16 17.13
CA THR A 85 -4.90 -10.69 18.38
C THR A 85 -4.70 -11.66 19.53
N GLU A 86 -4.45 -12.96 19.27
CA GLU A 86 -4.37 -14.02 20.31
C GLU A 86 -5.55 -13.99 21.30
N ASN A 87 -6.72 -13.51 20.87
CA ASN A 87 -7.89 -13.23 21.71
C ASN A 87 -7.62 -12.30 22.91
N GLN A 88 -6.60 -11.43 22.82
CA GLN A 88 -6.26 -10.44 23.84
C GLN A 88 -6.77 -9.06 23.41
N LEU A 89 -7.66 -8.47 24.21
CA LEU A 89 -8.22 -7.13 23.99
C LEU A 89 -7.12 -6.06 23.94
N GLU A 90 -6.07 -6.21 24.73
CA GLU A 90 -4.93 -5.29 24.75
C GLU A 90 -4.20 -5.23 23.40
N ARG A 91 -4.10 -6.39 22.73
CA ARG A 91 -3.49 -6.47 21.40
C ARG A 91 -4.37 -5.83 20.35
N GLU A 92 -5.67 -6.09 20.41
CA GLU A 92 -6.64 -5.45 19.53
C GLU A 92 -6.54 -3.92 19.62
N HIS A 93 -6.49 -3.37 20.83
CA HIS A 93 -6.27 -1.93 21.05
C HIS A 93 -4.94 -1.42 20.46
N SER A 94 -3.85 -2.16 20.59
CA SER A 94 -2.57 -1.78 19.98
C SER A 94 -2.60 -1.73 18.45
N TYR A 95 -3.38 -2.62 17.82
CA TYR A 95 -3.63 -2.61 16.39
C TYR A 95 -4.52 -1.44 15.97
N PHE A 96 -5.48 -1.05 16.80
CA PHE A 96 -6.26 0.17 16.60
C PHE A 96 -5.40 1.45 16.64
N GLU A 97 -4.37 1.50 17.48
CA GLU A 97 -3.45 2.65 17.48
C GLU A 97 -2.61 2.74 16.20
N LEU A 98 -2.27 1.61 15.58
CA LEU A 98 -1.61 1.59 14.27
C LEU A 98 -2.48 2.22 13.16
N LEU A 99 -3.81 2.10 13.24
CA LEU A 99 -4.74 2.79 12.33
C LEU A 99 -4.72 4.30 12.55
N GLY A 100 -4.74 4.74 13.81
CA GLY A 100 -4.70 6.16 14.19
C GLY A 100 -3.44 6.90 13.71
N ALA A 101 -2.33 6.18 13.54
CA ALA A 101 -1.05 6.73 13.09
C ALA A 101 -0.93 6.94 11.55
N GLN A 102 -2.04 6.94 10.80
CA GLN A 102 -2.06 7.04 9.33
C GLN A 102 -1.28 5.92 8.62
N ARG A 103 -1.45 4.66 9.03
CA ARG A 103 -0.82 3.50 8.36
C ARG A 103 -1.79 2.50 7.72
N ALA A 104 -3.09 2.63 7.95
CA ALA A 104 -4.13 1.85 7.27
C ALA A 104 -5.43 2.65 7.18
N ASP A 105 -6.20 2.43 6.10
CA ASP A 105 -7.42 3.19 5.79
C ASP A 105 -8.71 2.41 6.07
N GLY A 106 -8.60 1.15 6.49
CA GLY A 106 -9.74 0.28 6.75
C GLY A 106 -9.36 -0.94 7.60
N LEU A 107 -10.41 -1.52 8.20
CA LEU A 107 -10.44 -2.78 8.94
C LEU A 107 -11.30 -3.79 8.17
#